data_AF-A0A494RKM1-F1
#
_entry.id   AF-A0A494RKM1-F1
#
_cell.length_a   1.000
_cell.length_b   1.000
_cell.length_c   1.000
_cell.angle_alpha   90.00
_cell.angle_beta   90.00
_cell.angle_gamma   90.00
#
_symmetry.space_group_name_H-M   'P 1'
#
loop_
_entity.id
_entity.type
_entity.pdbx_description
1 polymer ?
#
loop_
_entity_poly.entity_id
_entity_poly.type
_entity_poly.pdbx_seq_one_letter_code
_entity_poly.pdbx_strand_id
1 'polypeptide(L)' 'MPITHIVERAFQIAESDPACLKVGDITAALAIEGYGSIDRFHLDGNVIRAQLRKRIALRLAKSA' A
#
# COMPACT_ATOMS: atom_id res chain seq x y z
N MET A 1 -8.58 -8.20 16.92
CA MET A 1 -7.82 -8.54 15.68
C MET A 1 -6.38 -8.15 15.91
N PRO A 2 -5.38 -8.96 15.52
CA PRO A 2 -4.01 -8.47 15.54
C PRO A 2 -3.92 -7.27 14.60
N ILE A 3 -3.45 -6.13 15.10
CA ILE A 3 -3.26 -4.93 14.28
C ILE A 3 -2.05 -5.23 13.40
N THR A 4 -2.28 -5.69 12.16
CA THR A 4 -1.21 -5.80 11.17
C THR A 4 -0.60 -4.42 10.98
N HIS A 5 0.72 -4.32 11.05
CA HIS A 5 1.40 -3.02 10.96
C HIS A 5 1.09 -2.38 9.60
N ILE A 6 0.75 -1.09 9.58
CA ILE A 6 0.24 -0.43 8.37
C ILE A 6 1.17 -0.59 7.15
N VAL A 7 2.48 -0.58 7.38
CA VAL A 7 3.47 -0.77 6.31
C VAL A 7 3.36 -2.17 5.70
N GLU A 8 3.24 -3.21 6.53
CA GLU A 8 3.08 -4.59 6.06
C GLU A 8 1.79 -4.73 5.25
N ARG A 9 0.70 -4.14 5.75
CA ARG A 9 -0.59 -4.17 5.07
C ARG A 9 -0.56 -3.42 3.74
N ALA A 10 0.10 -2.26 3.69
CA ALA A 10 0.30 -1.50 2.46
C ALA A 10 1.02 -2.34 1.38
N PHE A 11 2.03 -3.12 1.78
CA PHE A 11 2.74 -4.01 0.88
C PHE A 11 1.88 -5.19 0.40
N GLN A 12 1.07 -5.78 1.27
CA GLN A 12 0.12 -6.83 0.88
C GLN A 12 -0.89 -6.31 -0.16
N ILE A 13 -1.44 -5.12 0.05
CA ILE A 13 -2.37 -4.48 -0.89
C ILE A 13 -1.66 -4.19 -2.23
N ALA A 14 -0.43 -3.66 -2.19
CA ALA A 14 0.36 -3.39 -3.40
C ALA A 14 0.56 -4.64 -4.28
N GLU A 15 0.67 -5.82 -3.65
CA GLU A 15 0.90 -7.10 -4.32
C GLU A 15 -0.39 -7.86 -4.70
N SER A 16 -1.47 -7.68 -3.96
CA SER A 16 -2.65 -8.56 -4.07
C SER A 16 -3.87 -7.86 -4.66
N ASP A 17 -3.95 -6.53 -4.57
CA ASP A 17 -5.11 -5.78 -5.02
C ASP A 17 -4.94 -5.29 -6.47
N PRO A 18 -5.68 -5.86 -7.45
CA PRO A 18 -5.63 -5.45 -8.84
C PRO A 18 -6.14 -4.01 -9.06
N ALA A 19 -7.03 -3.50 -8.19
CA ALA A 19 -7.58 -2.16 -8.30
C ALA A 19 -6.59 -1.06 -7.86
N CYS A 20 -5.58 -1.41 -7.07
CA CYS A 20 -4.56 -0.48 -6.62
C CYS A 20 -3.48 -0.26 -7.70
N LEU A 21 -3.55 0.82 -8.47
CA LEU A 21 -2.59 1.14 -9.55
C LEU A 21 -1.55 2.19 -9.15
N LYS A 22 -1.78 2.89 -8.04
CA LYS A 22 -0.86 3.90 -7.48
C LYS A 22 -0.88 3.84 -5.96
N VAL A 23 0.13 4.45 -5.33
CA VAL A 23 0.24 4.52 -3.86
C VAL A 23 -0.98 5.17 -3.21
N GLY A 24 -1.61 6.14 -3.87
CA GLY A 24 -2.84 6.76 -3.36
C GLY A 24 -4.02 5.79 -3.21
N ASP A 25 -4.10 4.76 -4.06
CA ASP A 25 -5.15 3.76 -3.97
C ASP A 25 -4.92 2.85 -2.75
N ILE A 26 -3.66 2.54 -2.44
CA ILE A 26 -3.27 1.82 -1.22
C ILE A 26 -3.67 2.63 0.02
N THR A 27 -3.40 3.94 0.02
CA THR A 27 -3.77 4.84 1.12
C THR A 27 -5.29 4.91 1.32
N ALA A 28 -6.07 4.82 0.23
CA ALA A 28 -7.53 4.77 0.29
C ALA A 28 -8.03 3.41 0.81
N ALA A 29 -7.48 2.30 0.35
CA ALA A 29 -7.81 0.97 0.83
C ALA A 29 -7.55 0.81 2.33
N LEU A 30 -6.40 1.31 2.82
CA LEU A 30 -6.08 1.31 4.24
C LEU A 30 -7.05 2.18 5.07
N ALA A 31 -7.53 3.29 4.51
CA ALA A 31 -8.53 4.12 5.19
C ALA A 31 -9.85 3.37 5.37
N ILE A 32 -10.27 2.59 4.37
CA ILE A 32 -11.46 1.74 4.42
C ILE A 32 -11.30 0.64 5.46
N GLU A 33 -10.08 0.09 5.61
CA GLU A 33 -9.74 -0.91 6.64
C GLU A 33 -9.64 -0.31 8.06
N GLY A 34 -9.77 1.01 8.21
CA GLY A 34 -9.78 1.70 9.51
C GLY A 34 -8.42 2.20 9.99
N TYR A 35 -7.38 2.16 9.15
CA TYR A 35 -6.09 2.78 9.48
C TYR A 35 -6.22 4.30 9.49
N GLY A 36 -5.84 4.90 10.62
CA GLY A 36 -5.97 6.33 10.86
C GLY A 36 -5.05 7.18 10.00
N SER A 37 -5.21 8.50 10.06
CA SER A 37 -4.27 9.45 9.46
C SER A 37 -2.86 9.34 10.06
N ILE A 38 -2.77 9.10 11.38
CA ILE A 38 -1.49 8.93 12.09
C ILE A 38 -0.76 7.67 11.61
N ASP A 39 -1.48 6.55 11.44
CA ASP A 39 -0.87 5.34 10.91
C ASP A 39 -0.36 5.58 9.48
N ARG A 40 -1.17 6.25 8.64
CA ARG A 40 -0.84 6.55 7.25
C ARG A 40 0.35 7.48 7.08
N PHE A 41 0.72 8.26 8.10
CA PHE A 41 1.96 9.06 8.10
C PHE A 41 3.22 8.20 7.89
N HIS A 42 3.22 6.94 8.36
CA HIS A 42 4.34 6.02 8.12
C HIS A 42 4.56 5.72 6.63
N LEU A 43 3.54 5.92 5.79
CA LEU A 43 3.60 5.71 4.35
C LEU A 43 4.12 6.94 3.59
N ASP A 44 4.22 8.11 4.24
CA ASP A 44 4.74 9.33 3.59
C ASP A 44 6.27 9.32 3.43
N GLY A 45 6.95 8.38 4.09
CA GLY A 45 8.39 8.18 3.92
C GLY A 45 8.77 7.91 2.46
N ASN A 46 9.74 8.66 1.92
CA ASN A 46 10.18 8.53 0.53
C ASN A 46 10.61 7.10 0.17
N VAL A 47 11.29 6.40 1.11
CA VAL A 47 11.72 5.01 0.92
C VAL A 47 10.53 4.07 0.76
N ILE A 48 9.52 4.18 1.63
CA ILE A 48 8.32 3.34 1.59
C ILE A 48 7.55 3.57 0.29
N ARG A 49 7.31 4.84 -0.08
CA ARG A 49 6.63 5.16 -1.35
C ARG A 49 7.37 4.62 -2.57
N ALA A 50 8.69 4.71 -2.60
CA ALA A 50 9.49 4.16 -3.69
C ALA A 50 9.36 2.63 -3.77
N GLN A 51 9.39 1.94 -2.63
CA GLN A 51 9.22 0.49 -2.58
C GLN A 51 7.81 0.06 -3.02
N LEU A 52 6.76 0.74 -2.55
CA LEU A 52 5.37 0.46 -2.96
C LEU A 52 5.19 0.66 -4.46
N ARG A 53 5.70 1.77 -5.03
CA ARG A 53 5.68 2.00 -6.49
C ARG A 53 6.37 0.89 -7.25
N LYS A 54 7.55 0.45 -6.78
CA LYS A 54 8.28 -0.67 -7.42
C LYS A 54 7.46 -1.95 -7.41
N ARG A 55 6.78 -2.29 -6.31
CA ARG A 55 5.95 -3.50 -6.23
C ARG A 55 4.74 -3.44 -7.15
N ILE A 56 4.03 -2.30 -7.18
CA ILE A 56 2.90 -2.10 -8.11
C ILE A 56 3.39 -2.27 -9.55
N ALA A 57 4.49 -1.62 -9.93
CA ALA A 57 5.04 -1.71 -11.28
C ALA A 57 5.43 -3.15 -11.66
N LEU A 58 6.08 -3.89 -10.75
CA LEU A 58 6.42 -5.30 -10.97
C LEU A 58 5.19 -6.18 -11.12
N ARG A 59 4.12 -5.92 -10.36
CA ARG A 59 2.85 -6.65 -10.52
C ARG A 59 2.21 -6.35 -11.87
N LEU A 60 2.11 -5.07 -12.25
CA LEU A 60 1.53 -4.67 -13.53
C LEU A 60 2.29 -5.27 -14.71
N ALA A 61 3.63 -5.33 -14.64
CA ALA A 61 4.46 -5.98 -15.64
C ALA A 61 4.27 -7.50 -15.73
N LYS A 62 3.80 -8.16 -14.66
CA LYS A 62 3.43 -9.59 -14.67
C LYS A 62 2.01 -9.86 -15.16
N SER A 63 1.15 -8.84 -15.16
CA SER A 63 -0.25 -8.95 -15.59
C SER A 63 -0.47 -8.51 -17.04
N ALA A 64 0.57 -8.02 -17.71
CA ALA A 64 0.60 -7.69 -19.15
C ALA A 64 1.14 -8.88 -19.95
#